data_AF-A0A7X8D4Q6-F1
#
_entry.id   AF-A0A7X8D4Q6-F1
#
_cell.length_a   1.000
_cell.length_b   1.000
_cell.length_c   1.000
_cell.angle_alpha   90.00
_cell.angle_beta   90.00
_cell.angle_gamma   90.00
#
_symmetry.space_group_name_H-M   'P 1'
#
loop_
_entity.id
_entity.type
_entity.pdbx_description
1 polymer ?
#
loop_
_entity_poly.entity_id
_entity_poly.type
_entity_poly.pdbx_seq_one_letter_code
_entity_poly.pdbx_strand_id
1 'polypeptide(L)'
;MDQIQWKLEQAYLKEVYNKICRELDRRSREVRDFRKTVTKTGRTIWEEADHVWERGDIDAAVEFKQYMDVLRQESQSHEIAQRQLVKLERLERSPYFGRIDFTEDGYEDTEKIYIGISSFFDENGNILVYDWRAPVSGIYYDFELGRAHYLCPEGRIEGRVSLKRQFRVSQDRLEFMLDTGIKIDDEVLQDILSRNTDEKMRNIVNTIQKEQNRIIRDADHQLLMVQGVAGSGKTSVALHRIAWLLYHYRDANMTSQNILIFSPNTVFNDYISNVLPELGEENMQQTTFDEYVEKQVEKGLYFERNSDHMEYVLTAGKSERQQTRLQGIEYKSSMEFYYLLNDYIDYLEKNAIDFEDIVFRDKVIVSKQEIKRMFYEDYATMPLAKRLEKIKQRINYLIRPAWANRRLELERQLSNHPQYKGRARAYSRLFVFREFKAVRQQIEEMLQFDTFQVFLNLFDGEGMFEQLAG
;
A
#
# COMPACT_ATOMS: atom_id res chain seq x y z
N MET A 1 -22.44 -40.04 9.50
CA MET A 1 -21.82 -39.57 8.24
C MET A 1 -21.42 -40.76 7.41
N ASP A 2 -21.68 -40.71 6.11
CA ASP A 2 -21.54 -41.86 5.21
C ASP A 2 -20.05 -42.17 4.94
N GLN A 3 -19.56 -43.36 5.32
CA GLN A 3 -18.16 -43.78 5.16
C GLN A 3 -17.67 -43.69 3.71
N ILE A 4 -18.60 -43.77 2.75
CA ILE A 4 -18.34 -43.66 1.32
C ILE A 4 -17.94 -42.23 0.95
N GLN A 5 -18.66 -41.23 1.44
CA GLN A 5 -18.36 -39.82 1.18
C GLN A 5 -16.99 -39.44 1.72
N TRP A 6 -16.66 -39.87 2.95
CA TRP A 6 -15.33 -39.65 3.52
C TRP A 6 -14.21 -40.20 2.63
N LYS A 7 -14.36 -41.42 2.12
CA LYS A 7 -13.35 -42.02 1.23
C LYS A 7 -13.21 -41.28 -0.09
N LEU A 8 -14.32 -40.79 -0.66
CA LEU A 8 -14.30 -40.00 -1.89
C LEU A 8 -13.58 -38.65 -1.69
N GLU A 9 -13.93 -37.91 -0.63
CA GLU A 9 -13.26 -36.63 -0.33
C GLU A 9 -11.78 -36.83 0.01
N GLN A 10 -11.44 -37.88 0.77
CA GLN A 10 -10.06 -38.21 1.08
C GLN A 10 -9.24 -38.61 -0.17
N ALA A 11 -9.86 -39.25 -1.16
CA ALA A 11 -9.21 -39.56 -2.42
C ALA A 11 -8.99 -38.30 -3.27
N TYR A 12 -10.00 -37.43 -3.34
CA TYR A 12 -9.90 -36.14 -4.04
C TYR A 12 -8.84 -35.23 -3.40
N LEU A 13 -8.81 -35.13 -2.06
CA LEU A 13 -7.77 -34.41 -1.33
C LEU A 13 -6.36 -34.88 -1.71
N LYS A 14 -6.14 -36.21 -1.76
CA LYS A 14 -4.85 -36.77 -2.15
C LYS A 14 -4.47 -36.43 -3.58
N GLU A 15 -5.44 -36.42 -4.50
CA GLU A 15 -5.19 -36.01 -5.88
C GLU A 15 -4.73 -34.54 -5.94
N VAL A 16 -5.47 -33.64 -5.29
CA VAL A 16 -5.15 -32.20 -5.24
C VAL A 16 -3.81 -31.97 -4.56
N TYR A 17 -3.56 -32.60 -3.42
CA TYR A 17 -2.30 -32.49 -2.68
C TYR A 17 -1.10 -32.92 -3.53
N ASN A 18 -1.21 -34.07 -4.22
CA ASN A 18 -0.14 -34.54 -5.12
C ASN A 18 0.14 -33.56 -6.27
N LYS A 19 -0.90 -32.93 -6.83
CA LYS A 19 -0.74 -31.89 -7.86
C LYS A 19 -0.04 -30.65 -7.29
N ILE A 20 -0.41 -30.22 -6.08
CA ILE A 20 0.25 -29.09 -5.38
C ILE A 20 1.74 -29.41 -5.14
N CYS A 21 2.07 -30.59 -4.61
CA CYS A 21 3.46 -30.98 -4.36
C CYS A 21 4.30 -31.01 -5.64
N ARG A 22 3.77 -31.52 -6.75
CA ARG A 22 4.48 -31.51 -8.05
C ARG A 22 4.77 -30.09 -8.51
N GLU A 23 3.80 -29.21 -8.40
CA GLU A 23 3.95 -27.81 -8.79
C GLU A 23 4.92 -27.08 -7.86
N LEU A 24 4.86 -27.33 -6.55
CA LEU A 24 5.77 -26.80 -5.55
C LEU A 24 7.21 -27.23 -5.83
N ASP A 25 7.44 -28.51 -6.15
CA ASP A 25 8.76 -29.02 -6.54
C ASP A 25 9.28 -28.35 -7.81
N ARG A 26 8.42 -28.13 -8.81
CA ARG A 26 8.77 -27.45 -10.06
C ARG A 26 9.21 -26.01 -9.79
N ARG A 27 8.39 -25.24 -9.08
CA ARG A 27 8.66 -23.84 -8.74
C ARG A 27 9.85 -23.67 -7.80
N SER A 28 10.05 -24.58 -6.85
CA SER A 28 11.22 -24.58 -5.97
C SER A 28 12.53 -24.75 -6.74
N ARG A 29 12.54 -25.56 -7.81
CA ARG A 29 13.71 -25.70 -8.69
C ARG A 29 13.97 -24.41 -9.48
N GLU A 30 12.93 -23.80 -10.06
CA GLU A 30 13.03 -22.52 -10.79
C GLU A 30 13.64 -21.42 -9.92
N VAL A 31 13.12 -21.25 -8.68
CA VAL A 31 13.63 -20.25 -7.71
C VAL A 31 15.08 -20.54 -7.30
N ARG A 32 15.46 -21.82 -7.15
CA ARG A 32 16.83 -22.22 -6.80
C ARG A 32 17.83 -21.93 -7.92
N ASP A 33 17.45 -22.17 -9.17
CA ASP A 33 18.33 -22.01 -10.32
C ASP A 33 18.58 -20.53 -10.67
N PHE A 34 17.64 -19.63 -10.35
CA PHE A 34 17.81 -18.19 -10.50
C PHE A 34 19.10 -17.66 -9.85
N ARG A 35 19.45 -18.10 -8.63
CA ARG A 35 20.67 -17.63 -7.93
C ARG A 35 21.95 -17.96 -8.71
N LYS A 36 21.97 -19.09 -9.41
CA LYS A 36 23.09 -19.48 -10.28
C LYS A 36 23.13 -18.60 -11.52
N THR A 37 21.97 -18.33 -12.13
CA THR A 37 21.83 -17.44 -13.29
C THR A 37 22.31 -16.02 -12.98
N VAL A 38 21.83 -15.40 -11.88
CA VAL A 38 22.25 -14.05 -11.48
C VAL A 38 23.74 -13.97 -11.21
N THR A 39 24.32 -14.98 -10.56
CA THR A 39 25.76 -15.01 -10.28
C THR A 39 26.58 -15.10 -11.57
N LYS A 40 26.10 -15.88 -12.55
CA LYS A 40 26.73 -16.01 -13.87
C LYS A 40 26.61 -14.70 -14.65
N THR A 41 25.41 -14.15 -14.78
CA THR A 41 25.15 -12.88 -15.50
C THR A 41 25.88 -11.71 -14.85
N GLY A 42 25.91 -11.63 -13.52
CA GLY A 42 26.65 -10.62 -12.78
C GLY A 42 28.16 -10.68 -13.01
N ARG A 43 28.74 -11.88 -13.14
CA ARG A 43 30.15 -12.05 -13.53
C ARG A 43 30.41 -11.55 -14.95
N THR A 44 29.56 -11.92 -15.90
CA THR A 44 29.65 -11.45 -17.29
C THR A 44 29.57 -9.93 -17.39
N ILE A 45 28.66 -9.30 -16.64
CA ILE A 45 28.57 -7.83 -16.57
C ILE A 45 29.85 -7.22 -15.99
N TRP A 46 30.42 -7.80 -14.94
CA TRP A 46 31.68 -7.30 -14.37
C TRP A 46 32.86 -7.43 -15.33
N GLU A 47 32.96 -8.54 -16.06
CA GLU A 47 34.02 -8.80 -17.04
C GLU A 47 33.91 -7.87 -18.26
N GLU A 48 32.70 -7.53 -18.70
CA GLU A 48 32.47 -6.65 -19.86
C GLU A 48 32.40 -5.17 -19.49
N ALA A 49 31.97 -4.82 -18.27
CA ALA A 49 31.87 -3.44 -17.81
C ALA A 49 33.24 -2.73 -17.77
N ASP A 50 34.33 -3.45 -17.53
CA ASP A 50 35.69 -2.88 -17.53
C ASP A 50 36.01 -2.22 -18.90
N HIS A 51 35.45 -2.74 -20.00
CA HIS A 51 35.58 -2.16 -21.34
C HIS A 51 34.69 -0.93 -21.61
N VAL A 52 33.62 -0.73 -20.82
CA VAL A 52 32.64 0.37 -20.97
C VAL A 52 33.20 1.70 -20.45
N TRP A 53 33.94 1.66 -19.34
CA TRP A 53 34.50 2.86 -18.70
C TRP A 53 35.72 3.42 -19.44
N GLU A 54 36.48 2.58 -20.16
CA GLU A 54 37.68 3.01 -20.89
C GLU A 54 37.39 3.68 -22.24
N ARG A 55 36.30 3.31 -22.95
CA ARG A 55 36.05 3.81 -24.32
C ARG A 55 35.11 5.00 -24.44
N GLY A 56 34.22 5.24 -23.48
CA GLY A 56 33.26 6.35 -23.56
C GLY A 56 32.37 6.34 -24.81
N ASP A 57 32.23 5.18 -25.45
CA ASP A 57 31.47 4.96 -26.67
C ASP A 57 29.99 4.71 -26.35
N ILE A 58 29.10 5.25 -27.19
CA ILE A 58 27.65 5.12 -27.03
C ILE A 58 27.22 3.65 -27.15
N ASP A 59 27.90 2.87 -27.98
CA ASP A 59 27.58 1.45 -28.21
C ASP A 59 27.83 0.58 -26.97
N ALA A 60 28.90 0.84 -26.23
CA ALA A 60 29.20 0.14 -24.97
C ALA A 60 28.16 0.46 -23.87
N ALA A 61 27.62 1.68 -23.86
CA ALA A 61 26.54 2.05 -22.95
C ALA A 61 25.20 1.40 -23.33
N VAL A 62 24.96 1.15 -24.62
CA VAL A 62 23.77 0.43 -25.10
C VAL A 62 23.84 -1.05 -24.72
N GLU A 63 24.99 -1.70 -24.90
CA GLU A 63 25.22 -3.09 -24.47
C GLU A 63 25.05 -3.25 -22.95
N PHE A 64 25.67 -2.36 -22.16
CA PHE A 64 25.49 -2.37 -20.71
C PHE A 64 24.02 -2.21 -20.29
N LYS A 65 23.28 -1.33 -20.97
CA LYS A 65 21.84 -1.17 -20.72
C LYS A 65 21.06 -2.45 -21.03
N GLN A 66 21.37 -3.14 -22.12
CA GLN A 66 20.73 -4.42 -22.47
C GLN A 66 20.93 -5.47 -21.37
N TYR A 67 22.14 -5.58 -20.82
CA TYR A 67 22.38 -6.50 -19.69
C TYR A 67 21.60 -6.12 -18.43
N MET A 68 21.51 -4.83 -18.12
CA MET A 68 20.70 -4.35 -17.00
C MET A 68 19.21 -4.63 -17.20
N ASP A 69 18.70 -4.53 -18.43
CA ASP A 69 17.32 -4.85 -18.76
C ASP A 69 17.04 -6.35 -18.61
N VAL A 70 17.95 -7.23 -19.03
CA VAL A 70 17.87 -8.68 -18.81
C VAL A 70 17.88 -9.02 -17.32
N LEU A 71 18.79 -8.43 -16.53
CA LEU A 71 18.81 -8.63 -15.08
C LEU A 71 17.50 -8.17 -14.42
N ARG A 72 16.95 -7.04 -14.88
CA ARG A 72 15.70 -6.51 -14.35
C ARG A 72 14.53 -7.47 -14.64
N GLN A 73 14.46 -8.01 -15.85
CA GLN A 73 13.44 -8.98 -16.24
C GLN A 73 13.57 -10.28 -15.44
N GLU A 74 14.78 -10.81 -15.31
CA GLU A 74 15.07 -12.00 -14.51
C GLU A 74 14.70 -11.78 -13.03
N SER A 75 15.05 -10.63 -12.46
CA SER A 75 14.70 -10.25 -11.09
C SER A 75 13.19 -10.20 -10.88
N GLN A 76 12.44 -9.60 -11.81
CA GLN A 76 10.98 -9.55 -11.74
C GLN A 76 10.35 -10.95 -11.85
N SER A 77 10.84 -11.77 -12.76
CA SER A 77 10.41 -13.17 -12.90
C SER A 77 10.64 -13.95 -11.60
N HIS A 78 11.79 -13.75 -10.96
CA HIS A 78 12.11 -14.37 -9.68
C HIS A 78 11.20 -13.92 -8.55
N GLU A 79 10.91 -12.62 -8.43
CA GLU A 79 9.97 -12.10 -7.44
C GLU A 79 8.57 -12.74 -7.60
N ILE A 80 8.10 -12.87 -8.85
CA ILE A 80 6.82 -13.52 -9.16
C ILE A 80 6.86 -15.01 -8.77
N ALA A 81 7.92 -15.73 -9.16
CA ALA A 81 8.08 -17.14 -8.84
C ALA A 81 8.17 -17.39 -7.32
N GLN A 82 8.87 -16.53 -6.59
CA GLN A 82 8.98 -16.59 -5.14
C GLN A 82 7.61 -16.35 -4.48
N ARG A 83 6.84 -15.36 -4.95
CA ARG A 83 5.46 -15.13 -4.47
C ARG A 83 4.55 -16.34 -4.71
N GLN A 84 4.65 -16.97 -5.88
CA GLN A 84 3.88 -18.18 -6.19
C GLN A 84 4.28 -19.36 -5.30
N LEU A 85 5.58 -19.52 -5.02
CA LEU A 85 6.09 -20.57 -4.15
C LEU A 85 5.52 -20.44 -2.73
N VAL A 86 5.53 -19.24 -2.15
CA VAL A 86 4.94 -18.99 -0.82
C VAL A 86 3.43 -19.33 -0.79
N LYS A 87 2.69 -19.06 -1.88
CA LYS A 87 1.28 -19.46 -1.99
C LYS A 87 1.12 -20.98 -2.03
N LEU A 88 1.97 -21.68 -2.78
CA LEU A 88 1.95 -23.15 -2.87
C LEU A 88 2.31 -23.81 -1.54
N GLU A 89 3.28 -23.28 -0.78
CA GLU A 89 3.63 -23.78 0.56
C GLU A 89 2.45 -23.70 1.54
N ARG A 90 1.60 -22.67 1.42
CA ARG A 90 0.38 -22.56 2.24
C ARG A 90 -0.69 -23.56 1.80
N LEU A 91 -0.90 -23.67 0.49
CA LEU A 91 -1.82 -24.65 -0.08
C LEU A 91 -1.40 -26.09 0.24
N GLU A 92 -0.11 -26.39 0.32
CA GLU A 92 0.40 -27.70 0.75
C GLU A 92 -0.06 -28.02 2.17
N ARG A 93 0.01 -27.06 3.11
CA ARG A 93 -0.41 -27.29 4.50
C ARG A 93 -1.91 -27.51 4.63
N SER A 94 -2.72 -26.71 3.94
CA SER A 94 -4.18 -26.79 3.98
C SER A 94 -4.77 -26.33 2.63
N PRO A 95 -4.99 -27.26 1.68
CA PRO A 95 -5.43 -26.93 0.32
C PRO A 95 -6.77 -26.18 0.26
N TYR A 96 -7.77 -26.66 1.00
CA TYR A 96 -9.12 -26.08 1.04
C TYR A 96 -9.78 -26.42 2.38
N PHE A 97 -10.77 -25.62 2.74
CA PHE A 97 -11.50 -25.75 4.01
C PHE A 97 -13.02 -25.83 3.83
N GLY A 98 -13.53 -25.52 2.64
CA GLY A 98 -14.96 -25.52 2.37
C GLY A 98 -15.27 -26.11 1.00
N ARG A 99 -16.49 -26.59 0.82
CA ARG A 99 -17.04 -26.94 -0.48
C ARG A 99 -18.51 -26.54 -0.57
N ILE A 100 -18.90 -26.05 -1.74
CA ILE A 100 -20.30 -25.89 -2.13
C ILE A 100 -20.55 -26.63 -3.45
N ASP A 101 -21.73 -27.24 -3.56
CA ASP A 101 -22.21 -27.77 -4.84
C ASP A 101 -23.28 -26.80 -5.36
N PHE A 102 -22.93 -26.08 -6.44
CA PHE A 102 -23.74 -25.01 -7.01
C PHE A 102 -24.25 -25.41 -8.40
N THR A 103 -25.55 -25.26 -8.60
CA THR A 103 -26.22 -25.46 -9.89
C THR A 103 -26.69 -24.10 -10.38
N GLU A 104 -26.13 -23.60 -11.48
CA GLU A 104 -26.52 -22.32 -12.07
C GLU A 104 -27.88 -22.43 -12.79
N ASP A 105 -28.70 -21.38 -12.69
CA ASP A 105 -29.97 -21.32 -13.40
C ASP A 105 -29.74 -21.34 -14.93
N GLY A 106 -30.29 -22.33 -15.62
CA GLY A 106 -30.12 -22.52 -17.07
C GLY A 106 -29.15 -23.65 -17.44
N TYR A 107 -28.44 -24.21 -16.46
CA TYR A 107 -27.60 -25.39 -16.62
C TYR A 107 -28.10 -26.54 -15.72
N GLU A 108 -28.00 -27.78 -16.21
CA GLU A 108 -28.34 -28.97 -15.40
C GLU A 108 -27.14 -29.50 -14.61
N ASP A 109 -25.93 -29.10 -14.98
CA ASP A 109 -24.70 -29.54 -14.36
C ASP A 109 -24.48 -28.86 -13.01
N THR A 110 -24.13 -29.65 -12.00
CA THR A 110 -23.78 -29.14 -10.67
C THR A 110 -22.26 -29.06 -10.54
N GLU A 111 -21.76 -27.84 -10.36
CA GLU A 111 -20.34 -27.60 -10.17
C GLU A 111 -19.95 -27.80 -8.70
N LYS A 112 -18.82 -28.51 -8.49
CA LYS A 112 -18.23 -28.71 -7.16
C LYS A 112 -17.15 -27.67 -6.92
N ILE A 113 -17.43 -26.71 -6.05
CA ILE A 113 -16.57 -25.56 -5.80
C ILE A 113 -15.89 -25.77 -4.45
N TYR A 114 -14.59 -26.13 -4.48
CA TYR A 114 -13.76 -26.20 -3.28
C TYR A 114 -13.15 -24.84 -2.99
N ILE A 115 -13.21 -24.39 -1.74
CA ILE A 115 -12.82 -23.04 -1.32
C ILE A 115 -11.61 -23.14 -0.39
N GLY A 116 -10.56 -22.39 -0.72
CA GLY A 116 -9.31 -22.31 0.02
C GLY A 116 -8.80 -20.89 0.17
N ILE A 117 -7.63 -20.74 0.80
CA ILE A 117 -6.99 -19.44 1.04
C ILE A 117 -6.53 -18.80 -0.28
N SER A 118 -6.21 -19.61 -1.29
CA SER A 118 -5.74 -19.15 -2.60
C SER A 118 -6.22 -20.08 -3.70
N SER A 119 -6.32 -19.55 -4.91
CA SER A 119 -6.68 -20.36 -6.08
C SER A 119 -5.58 -21.34 -6.46
N PHE A 120 -5.97 -22.56 -6.83
CA PHE A 120 -5.07 -23.57 -7.40
C PHE A 120 -5.65 -24.10 -8.71
N PHE A 121 -4.81 -24.15 -9.74
CA PHE A 121 -5.17 -24.57 -11.09
C PHE A 121 -4.40 -25.83 -11.46
N ASP A 122 -5.05 -26.71 -12.22
CA ASP A 122 -4.41 -27.89 -12.80
C ASP A 122 -3.62 -27.53 -14.07
N GLU A 123 -2.83 -28.47 -14.59
CA GLU A 123 -2.05 -28.32 -15.83
C GLU A 123 -2.91 -27.95 -17.06
N ASN A 124 -4.19 -28.36 -17.04
CA ASN A 124 -5.17 -28.07 -18.09
C ASN A 124 -5.89 -26.72 -17.92
N GLY A 125 -5.57 -25.94 -16.87
CA GLY A 125 -6.23 -24.67 -16.56
C GLY A 125 -7.53 -24.78 -15.77
N ASN A 126 -7.94 -26.00 -15.39
CA ASN A 126 -9.13 -26.20 -14.54
C ASN A 126 -8.87 -25.74 -13.11
N ILE A 127 -9.84 -25.05 -12.50
CA ILE A 127 -9.76 -24.60 -11.11
C ILE A 127 -10.06 -25.78 -10.19
N LEU A 128 -9.09 -26.18 -9.37
CA LEU A 128 -9.28 -27.23 -8.36
C LEU A 128 -9.63 -26.64 -7.00
N VAL A 129 -9.12 -25.44 -6.70
CA VAL A 129 -9.44 -24.70 -5.49
C VAL A 129 -9.71 -23.25 -5.87
N TYR A 130 -10.82 -22.72 -5.39
CA TYR A 130 -11.23 -21.34 -5.52
C TYR A 130 -10.72 -20.52 -4.33
N ASP A 131 -10.19 -19.33 -4.61
CA ASP A 131 -9.83 -18.36 -3.58
C ASP A 131 -11.09 -17.90 -2.85
N TRP A 132 -11.04 -17.83 -1.51
CA TRP A 132 -12.16 -17.36 -0.70
C TRP A 132 -12.65 -15.96 -1.07
N ARG A 133 -11.79 -15.13 -1.67
CA ARG A 133 -12.11 -13.75 -2.10
C ARG A 133 -12.82 -13.69 -3.44
N ALA A 134 -12.81 -14.78 -4.20
CA ALA A 134 -13.52 -14.84 -5.47
C ALA A 134 -15.02 -14.52 -5.27
N PRO A 135 -15.70 -13.94 -6.27
CA PRO A 135 -17.11 -13.62 -6.15
C PRO A 135 -17.99 -14.85 -5.89
N VAL A 136 -17.73 -15.96 -6.58
CA VAL A 136 -18.46 -17.24 -6.39
C VAL A 136 -18.30 -17.80 -4.98
N SER A 137 -17.13 -17.61 -4.36
CA SER A 137 -16.87 -18.01 -2.96
C SER A 137 -17.70 -17.22 -1.96
N GLY A 138 -18.27 -16.07 -2.34
CA GLY A 138 -19.21 -15.31 -1.51
C GLY A 138 -20.45 -16.13 -1.14
N ILE A 139 -20.88 -17.04 -2.02
CA ILE A 139 -22.04 -17.91 -1.80
C ILE A 139 -21.89 -18.71 -0.49
N TYR A 140 -20.68 -19.21 -0.22
CA TYR A 140 -20.38 -19.98 0.98
C TYR A 140 -20.63 -19.21 2.28
N TYR A 141 -20.52 -17.89 2.27
CA TYR A 141 -20.71 -17.05 3.48
C TYR A 141 -22.12 -16.45 3.56
N ASP A 142 -22.69 -16.07 2.41
CA ASP A 142 -23.93 -15.28 2.37
C ASP A 142 -25.21 -16.12 2.41
N PHE A 143 -25.13 -17.38 2.00
CA PHE A 143 -26.29 -18.26 1.82
C PHE A 143 -26.13 -19.60 2.55
N GLU A 144 -27.29 -20.15 2.94
CA GLU A 144 -27.46 -21.53 3.37
C GLU A 144 -27.82 -22.41 2.14
N LEU A 145 -28.30 -23.63 2.36
CA LEU A 145 -28.79 -24.49 1.28
C LEU A 145 -30.03 -23.86 0.62
N GLY A 146 -30.16 -23.99 -0.70
CA GLY A 146 -31.27 -23.42 -1.47
C GLY A 146 -30.84 -22.35 -2.46
N ARG A 147 -31.70 -21.36 -2.70
CA ARG A 147 -31.46 -20.30 -3.69
C ARG A 147 -30.30 -19.40 -3.26
N ALA A 148 -29.35 -19.18 -4.17
CA ALA A 148 -28.18 -18.34 -3.96
C ALA A 148 -27.88 -17.51 -5.22
N HIS A 149 -27.12 -16.44 -5.04
CA HIS A 149 -26.62 -15.64 -6.16
C HIS A 149 -25.28 -15.00 -5.79
N TYR A 150 -24.52 -14.60 -6.81
CA TYR A 150 -23.32 -13.80 -6.64
C TYR A 150 -23.16 -12.80 -7.79
N LEU A 151 -22.38 -11.75 -7.55
CA LEU A 151 -22.10 -10.70 -8.53
C LEU A 151 -20.71 -10.93 -9.11
N CYS A 152 -20.60 -11.14 -10.42
CA CYS A 152 -19.34 -11.15 -11.14
C CYS A 152 -19.27 -9.94 -12.10
N PRO A 153 -18.11 -9.64 -12.71
CA PRO A 153 -17.98 -8.55 -13.67
C PRO A 153 -18.96 -8.64 -14.85
N GLU A 154 -19.42 -9.85 -15.21
CA GLU A 154 -20.35 -10.08 -16.33
C GLU A 154 -21.83 -9.92 -15.92
N GLY A 155 -22.12 -9.83 -14.62
CA GLY A 155 -23.46 -9.62 -14.10
C GLY A 155 -23.78 -10.43 -12.85
N ARG A 156 -25.08 -10.51 -12.54
CA ARG A 156 -25.59 -11.30 -11.43
C ARG A 156 -25.88 -12.71 -11.91
N ILE A 157 -25.26 -13.69 -11.26
CA ILE A 157 -25.48 -15.11 -11.53
C ILE A 157 -26.35 -15.67 -10.41
N GLU A 158 -27.43 -16.37 -10.77
CA GLU A 158 -28.38 -16.99 -9.84
C GLU A 158 -28.35 -18.50 -9.98
N GLY A 159 -28.63 -19.21 -8.89
CA GLY A 159 -28.63 -20.66 -8.89
C GLY A 159 -29.06 -21.26 -7.56
N ARG A 160 -28.74 -22.54 -7.36
CA ARG A 160 -29.09 -23.30 -6.16
C ARG A 160 -27.87 -24.00 -5.57
N VAL A 161 -27.68 -23.84 -4.26
CA VAL A 161 -26.73 -24.61 -3.46
C VAL A 161 -27.42 -25.88 -2.97
N SER A 162 -26.90 -27.03 -3.38
CA SER A 162 -27.43 -28.34 -2.99
C SER A 162 -26.68 -28.94 -1.80
N LEU A 163 -25.40 -28.59 -1.62
CA LEU A 163 -24.55 -29.08 -0.56
C LEU A 163 -23.62 -27.96 -0.08
N LYS A 164 -23.37 -27.93 1.23
CA LYS A 164 -22.37 -27.08 1.87
C LYS A 164 -21.60 -27.91 2.89
N ARG A 165 -20.27 -27.96 2.70
CA ARG A 165 -19.34 -28.75 3.50
C ARG A 165 -18.25 -27.88 4.08
N GLN A 166 -17.87 -28.19 5.31
CA GLN A 166 -16.70 -27.66 5.99
C GLN A 166 -15.73 -28.79 6.27
N PHE A 167 -14.45 -28.54 6.03
CA PHE A 167 -13.37 -29.49 6.21
C PHE A 167 -12.32 -28.95 7.17
N ARG A 168 -11.66 -29.87 7.88
CA ARG A 168 -10.36 -29.62 8.47
C ARG A 168 -9.36 -30.56 7.82
N VAL A 169 -8.37 -29.98 7.17
CA VAL A 169 -7.36 -30.68 6.40
C VAL A 169 -5.99 -30.33 6.94
N SER A 170 -5.15 -31.35 7.09
CA SER A 170 -3.73 -31.18 7.35
C SER A 170 -2.97 -31.98 6.30
N GLN A 171 -2.32 -31.28 5.38
CA GLN A 171 -1.61 -31.87 4.25
C GLN A 171 -2.51 -32.78 3.41
N ASP A 172 -2.18 -34.08 3.33
CA ASP A 172 -2.91 -35.08 2.57
C ASP A 172 -4.02 -35.76 3.38
N ARG A 173 -4.24 -35.36 4.64
CA ARG A 173 -5.17 -36.01 5.56
C ARG A 173 -6.38 -35.14 5.86
N LEU A 174 -7.56 -35.73 5.64
CA LEU A 174 -8.81 -35.19 6.13
C LEU A 174 -8.92 -35.50 7.63
N GLU A 175 -8.91 -34.47 8.47
CA GLU A 175 -9.08 -34.60 9.91
C GLU A 175 -10.56 -34.61 10.28
N PHE A 176 -11.37 -33.82 9.56
CA PHE A 176 -12.78 -33.63 9.86
C PHE A 176 -13.56 -33.15 8.64
N MET A 177 -14.85 -33.52 8.59
CA MET A 177 -15.81 -33.12 7.56
C MET A 177 -17.17 -32.89 8.23
N LEU A 178 -17.84 -31.79 7.90
CA LEU A 178 -19.19 -31.45 8.36
C LEU A 178 -20.05 -30.93 7.22
N ASP A 179 -21.28 -31.42 7.11
CA ASP A 179 -22.32 -30.84 6.26
C ASP A 179 -23.09 -29.78 7.05
N THR A 180 -23.13 -28.53 6.56
CA THR A 180 -23.85 -27.43 7.22
C THR A 180 -25.35 -27.59 6.93
N GLY A 181 -26.07 -28.21 7.88
CA GLY A 181 -27.49 -28.57 7.74
C GLY A 181 -27.96 -29.67 8.70
N ILE A 182 -27.03 -30.35 9.38
CA ILE A 182 -27.32 -31.33 10.43
C ILE A 182 -27.06 -30.66 11.78
N LYS A 183 -28.04 -30.69 12.71
CA LYS A 183 -27.88 -30.19 14.09
C LYS A 183 -26.58 -30.74 14.68
N ILE A 184 -25.65 -29.85 14.99
CA ILE A 184 -24.34 -30.20 15.56
C ILE A 184 -24.54 -30.49 17.06
N ASP A 185 -23.96 -31.57 17.55
CA ASP A 185 -23.91 -31.90 18.97
C ASP A 185 -22.90 -30.97 19.66
N ASP A 186 -23.28 -30.35 20.78
CA ASP A 186 -22.51 -29.30 21.46
C ASP A 186 -21.08 -29.76 21.85
N GLU A 187 -20.86 -31.07 22.02
CA GLU A 187 -19.55 -31.66 22.31
C GLU A 187 -18.53 -31.51 21.15
N VAL A 188 -18.97 -31.61 19.89
CA VAL A 188 -18.09 -31.42 18.72
C VAL A 188 -17.72 -29.95 18.56
N LEU A 189 -18.66 -29.05 18.87
CA LEU A 189 -18.42 -27.60 18.88
C LEU A 189 -17.41 -27.22 19.98
N GLN A 190 -17.48 -27.84 21.15
CA GLN A 190 -16.53 -27.62 22.25
C GLN A 190 -15.13 -28.16 21.94
N ASP A 191 -14.97 -29.31 21.27
CA ASP A 191 -13.66 -29.84 20.88
C ASP A 191 -12.99 -28.99 19.76
N ILE A 192 -13.80 -28.36 18.89
CA ILE A 192 -13.36 -27.37 17.90
C ILE A 192 -12.87 -26.07 18.57
N LEU A 193 -13.50 -25.65 19.67
CA LEU A 193 -13.14 -24.44 20.42
C LEU A 193 -11.95 -24.65 21.37
N SER A 194 -11.77 -25.86 21.91
CA SER A 194 -10.77 -26.18 22.95
C SER A 194 -9.36 -26.40 22.40
N ARG A 195 -9.20 -26.92 21.18
CA ARG A 195 -7.87 -27.16 20.55
C ARG A 195 -7.28 -25.94 19.85
N ASN A 196 -7.89 -24.78 20.04
CA ASN A 196 -7.75 -23.63 19.16
C ASN A 196 -6.94 -22.48 19.79
N THR A 197 -6.17 -22.69 20.86
CA THR A 197 -5.68 -21.57 21.68
C THR A 197 -4.56 -20.75 21.04
N ASP A 198 -3.69 -21.36 20.21
CA ASP A 198 -2.47 -20.69 19.69
C ASP A 198 -2.56 -20.21 18.22
N GLU A 199 -3.53 -20.69 17.42
CA GLU A 199 -3.66 -20.37 15.97
C GLU A 199 -4.86 -19.46 15.61
N LYS A 200 -5.52 -18.85 16.60
CA LYS A 200 -6.88 -18.26 16.49
C LYS A 200 -7.13 -17.26 15.36
N MET A 201 -6.12 -16.57 14.85
CA MET A 201 -6.33 -15.53 13.82
C MET A 201 -5.80 -15.88 12.43
N ARG A 202 -5.08 -17.01 12.28
CA ARG A 202 -4.61 -17.45 10.96
C ARG A 202 -5.73 -18.06 10.11
N ASN A 203 -6.74 -18.65 10.73
CA ASN A 203 -7.78 -19.46 10.05
C ASN A 203 -9.23 -18.96 10.29
N ILE A 204 -9.45 -17.66 10.49
CA ILE A 204 -10.81 -17.10 10.66
C ILE A 204 -11.61 -17.12 9.36
N VAL A 205 -10.96 -17.24 8.20
CA VAL A 205 -11.63 -17.32 6.90
C VAL A 205 -12.72 -18.40 6.91
N ASN A 206 -12.48 -19.53 7.57
CA ASN A 206 -13.42 -20.66 7.63
C ASN A 206 -14.67 -20.36 8.49
N THR A 207 -14.59 -19.39 9.38
CA THR A 207 -15.61 -19.05 10.39
C THR A 207 -16.22 -17.65 10.20
N ILE A 208 -15.93 -16.97 9.08
CA ILE A 208 -16.52 -15.68 8.75
C ILE A 208 -18.05 -15.81 8.76
N GLN A 209 -18.68 -14.98 9.57
CA GLN A 209 -20.13 -14.90 9.66
C GLN A 209 -20.71 -14.04 8.54
N LYS A 210 -22.00 -14.21 8.24
CA LYS A 210 -22.70 -13.47 7.18
C LYS A 210 -22.58 -11.95 7.36
N GLU A 211 -22.78 -11.44 8.57
CA GLU A 211 -22.66 -10.01 8.88
C GLU A 211 -21.23 -9.50 8.68
N GLN A 212 -20.23 -10.31 9.02
CA GLN A 212 -18.82 -9.99 8.81
C GLN A 212 -18.47 -9.99 7.32
N ASN A 213 -18.96 -10.97 6.55
CA ASN A 213 -18.73 -11.04 5.10
C ASN A 213 -19.33 -9.83 4.39
N ARG A 214 -20.51 -9.36 4.81
CA ARG A 214 -21.10 -8.12 4.30
C ARG A 214 -20.19 -6.91 4.51
N ILE A 215 -19.59 -6.76 5.69
CA ILE A 215 -18.64 -5.68 5.99
C ILE A 215 -17.35 -5.85 5.17
N ILE A 216 -16.86 -7.08 4.99
CA ILE A 216 -15.64 -7.38 4.23
C ILE A 216 -15.82 -7.02 2.75
N ARG A 217 -16.97 -7.36 2.16
CA ARG A 217 -17.25 -7.22 0.73
C ARG A 217 -17.97 -5.93 0.33
N ASP A 218 -18.18 -5.00 1.25
CA ASP A 218 -18.79 -3.70 0.94
C ASP A 218 -17.84 -2.87 0.05
N ALA A 219 -18.16 -2.72 -1.24
CA ALA A 219 -17.45 -1.84 -2.17
C ALA A 219 -18.28 -0.59 -2.54
N ASP A 220 -19.51 -0.49 -2.06
CA ASP A 220 -20.44 0.58 -2.42
C ASP A 220 -20.15 1.86 -1.62
N HIS A 221 -19.59 1.74 -0.41
CA HIS A 221 -19.32 2.86 0.48
C HIS A 221 -17.83 3.24 0.51
N GLN A 222 -17.56 4.53 0.29
CA GLN A 222 -16.20 5.09 0.41
C GLN A 222 -15.71 5.15 1.86
N LEU A 223 -16.61 5.43 2.81
CA LEU A 223 -16.32 5.47 4.25
C LEU A 223 -17.15 4.40 4.96
N LEU A 224 -16.47 3.56 5.75
CA LEU A 224 -17.11 2.48 6.49
C LEU A 224 -16.66 2.54 7.96
N MET A 225 -17.62 2.66 8.87
CA MET A 225 -17.38 2.61 10.32
C MET A 225 -17.88 1.28 10.87
N VAL A 226 -17.00 0.56 11.58
CA VAL A 226 -17.33 -0.75 12.17
C VAL A 226 -17.37 -0.63 13.69
N GLN A 227 -18.58 -0.66 14.24
CA GLN A 227 -18.81 -0.65 15.69
C GLN A 227 -19.20 -2.04 16.19
N GLY A 228 -18.64 -2.46 17.32
CA GLY A 228 -18.96 -3.74 17.93
C GLY A 228 -18.34 -3.90 19.32
N VAL A 229 -18.88 -4.81 20.12
CA VAL A 229 -18.40 -5.12 21.48
C VAL A 229 -16.97 -5.70 21.47
N ALA A 230 -16.31 -5.70 22.62
CA ALA A 230 -15.01 -6.37 22.76
C ALA A 230 -15.13 -7.86 22.37
N GLY A 231 -14.12 -8.38 21.66
CA GLY A 231 -14.11 -9.78 21.20
C GLY A 231 -14.94 -10.07 19.94
N SER A 232 -15.67 -9.10 19.36
CA SER A 232 -16.52 -9.31 18.18
C SER A 232 -15.76 -9.50 16.84
N GLY A 233 -14.43 -9.64 16.87
CA GLY A 233 -13.62 -9.88 15.67
C GLY A 233 -13.34 -8.65 14.78
N LYS A 234 -13.55 -7.41 15.24
CA LYS A 234 -13.37 -6.18 14.44
C LYS A 234 -12.03 -6.11 13.69
N THR A 235 -10.93 -6.43 14.37
CA THR A 235 -9.59 -6.46 13.77
C THR A 235 -9.50 -7.48 12.65
N SER A 236 -10.01 -8.69 12.87
CA SER A 236 -10.02 -9.74 11.85
C SER A 236 -10.84 -9.31 10.63
N VAL A 237 -12.02 -8.73 10.86
CA VAL A 237 -12.88 -8.17 9.79
C VAL A 237 -12.13 -7.11 8.99
N ALA A 238 -11.40 -6.20 9.65
CA ALA A 238 -10.60 -5.18 8.97
C ALA A 238 -9.48 -5.80 8.11
N LEU A 239 -8.73 -6.77 8.63
CA LEU A 239 -7.65 -7.43 7.89
C LEU A 239 -8.17 -8.24 6.69
N HIS A 240 -9.28 -8.97 6.88
CA HIS A 240 -9.93 -9.70 5.80
C HIS A 240 -10.53 -8.76 4.75
N ARG A 241 -11.12 -7.63 5.18
CA ARG A 241 -11.57 -6.57 4.26
C ARG A 241 -10.41 -6.06 3.41
N ILE A 242 -9.26 -5.78 4.00
CA ILE A 242 -8.09 -5.33 3.22
C ILE A 242 -7.64 -6.39 2.22
N ALA A 243 -7.53 -7.66 2.65
CA ALA A 243 -7.15 -8.75 1.75
C ALA A 243 -8.16 -8.95 0.60
N TRP A 244 -9.45 -8.74 0.87
CA TRP A 244 -10.51 -8.76 -0.14
C TRP A 244 -10.41 -7.56 -1.09
N LEU A 245 -10.20 -6.34 -0.58
CA LEU A 245 -10.04 -5.12 -1.38
C LEU A 245 -8.84 -5.26 -2.34
N LEU A 246 -7.70 -5.76 -1.86
CA LEU A 246 -6.50 -6.01 -2.69
C LEU A 246 -6.79 -7.02 -3.81
N TYR A 247 -7.58 -8.06 -3.53
CA TYR A 247 -8.00 -9.01 -4.55
C TYR A 247 -8.99 -8.40 -5.55
N HIS A 248 -10.00 -7.67 -5.05
CA HIS A 248 -11.08 -7.10 -5.86
C HIS A 248 -10.57 -6.00 -6.79
N TYR A 249 -9.66 -5.15 -6.33
CA TYR A 249 -9.09 -4.03 -7.08
C TYR A 249 -7.69 -4.31 -7.67
N ARG A 250 -7.31 -5.59 -7.81
CA ARG A 250 -5.99 -5.97 -8.37
C ARG A 250 -5.77 -5.46 -9.80
N ASP A 251 -6.83 -5.40 -10.61
CA ASP A 251 -6.77 -4.93 -12.00
C ASP A 251 -6.69 -3.39 -12.09
N ALA A 252 -7.05 -2.69 -11.01
CA ALA A 252 -6.94 -1.24 -10.87
C ALA A 252 -5.58 -0.79 -10.33
N ASN A 253 -4.56 -1.67 -10.32
CA ASN A 253 -3.22 -1.44 -9.78
C ASN A 253 -3.17 -1.10 -8.28
N MET A 254 -4.18 -1.52 -7.50
CA MET A 254 -4.12 -1.36 -6.05
C MET A 254 -3.18 -2.41 -5.44
N THR A 255 -2.19 -1.95 -4.68
CA THR A 255 -1.17 -2.79 -4.05
C THR A 255 -1.13 -2.55 -2.54
N SER A 256 -0.47 -3.45 -1.81
CA SER A 256 -0.22 -3.32 -0.36
C SER A 256 0.44 -1.99 0.02
N GLN A 257 1.20 -1.38 -0.91
CA GLN A 257 1.87 -0.08 -0.72
C GLN A 257 0.90 1.11 -0.72
N ASN A 258 -0.31 0.93 -1.26
CA ASN A 258 -1.33 1.97 -1.30
C ASN A 258 -2.19 2.00 -0.02
N ILE A 259 -1.93 1.10 0.93
CA ILE A 259 -2.71 0.95 2.16
C ILE A 259 -1.83 1.29 3.36
N LEU A 260 -2.35 2.14 4.25
CA LEU A 260 -1.75 2.49 5.53
C LEU A 260 -2.67 2.05 6.66
N ILE A 261 -2.14 1.29 7.62
CA ILE A 261 -2.83 0.97 8.88
C ILE A 261 -2.24 1.81 10.00
N PHE A 262 -3.12 2.54 10.69
CA PHE A 262 -2.83 3.09 12.01
C PHE A 262 -3.21 2.07 13.09
N SER A 263 -2.21 1.61 13.83
CA SER A 263 -2.40 0.70 14.96
C SER A 263 -2.33 1.45 16.29
N PRO A 264 -2.89 0.88 17.38
CA PRO A 264 -2.80 1.49 18.69
C PRO A 264 -1.39 1.41 19.31
N ASN A 265 -0.57 0.43 18.91
CA ASN A 265 0.79 0.25 19.42
C ASN A 265 1.63 -0.64 18.48
N THR A 266 2.95 -0.65 18.70
CA THR A 266 3.93 -1.39 17.89
C THR A 266 3.76 -2.91 17.99
N VAL A 267 3.41 -3.45 19.17
CA VAL A 267 3.14 -4.89 19.34
C VAL A 267 1.99 -5.35 18.42
N PHE A 268 1.01 -4.48 18.20
CA PHE A 268 -0.09 -4.74 17.29
C PHE A 268 0.34 -4.67 15.80
N ASN A 269 1.35 -3.87 15.45
CA ASN A 269 1.97 -3.90 14.12
C ASN A 269 2.64 -5.26 13.87
N ASP A 270 3.44 -5.74 14.83
CA ASP A 270 4.09 -7.05 14.71
C ASP A 270 3.06 -8.16 14.55
N TYR A 271 1.96 -8.05 15.28
CA TYR A 271 0.84 -8.96 15.17
C TYR A 271 0.21 -8.95 13.76
N ILE A 272 -0.15 -7.78 13.21
CA ILE A 272 -0.73 -7.67 11.86
C ILE A 272 0.23 -8.20 10.80
N SER A 273 1.52 -7.91 10.95
CA SER A 273 2.59 -8.34 10.03
C SER A 273 2.78 -9.86 9.96
N ASN A 274 2.19 -10.60 10.90
CA ASN A 274 2.14 -12.06 10.88
C ASN A 274 0.82 -12.61 10.31
N VAL A 275 -0.27 -11.85 10.31
CA VAL A 275 -1.60 -12.31 9.89
C VAL A 275 -1.84 -12.10 8.39
N LEU A 276 -1.47 -10.93 7.85
CA LEU A 276 -1.67 -10.66 6.41
C LEU A 276 -0.93 -11.63 5.49
N PRO A 277 0.33 -12.05 5.80
CA PRO A 277 0.98 -13.09 5.06
C PRO A 277 0.10 -14.33 5.01
N GLU A 278 -0.39 -14.84 6.13
CA GLU A 278 -1.23 -16.05 6.16
C GLU A 278 -2.49 -15.95 5.27
N LEU A 279 -2.98 -14.74 4.99
CA LEU A 279 -4.11 -14.47 4.09
C LEU A 279 -3.76 -14.42 2.59
N GLY A 280 -2.50 -14.67 2.23
CA GLY A 280 -2.07 -14.60 0.83
C GLY A 280 -1.47 -13.25 0.41
N GLU A 281 -1.42 -12.27 1.32
CA GLU A 281 -1.08 -10.88 1.00
C GLU A 281 0.30 -10.46 1.51
N GLU A 282 0.88 -9.46 0.85
CA GLU A 282 2.12 -8.83 1.31
C GLU A 282 1.86 -7.93 2.53
N ASN A 283 2.89 -7.74 3.35
CA ASN A 283 2.82 -6.78 4.44
C ASN A 283 2.65 -5.35 3.88
N MET A 284 1.76 -4.59 4.53
CA MET A 284 1.49 -3.20 4.20
C MET A 284 2.20 -2.23 5.14
N GLN A 285 2.15 -0.95 4.79
CA GLN A 285 2.62 0.12 5.67
C GLN A 285 1.78 0.15 6.94
N GLN A 286 2.44 0.01 8.08
CA GLN A 286 1.82 0.02 9.40
C GLN A 286 2.62 0.97 10.28
N THR A 287 1.91 1.79 11.05
CA THR A 287 2.55 2.74 11.97
C THR A 287 1.58 3.07 13.08
N THR A 288 2.09 3.48 14.24
CA THR A 288 1.25 4.14 15.23
C THR A 288 1.04 5.61 14.85
N PHE A 289 -0.01 6.25 15.37
CA PHE A 289 -0.20 7.68 15.14
C PHE A 289 0.98 8.50 15.67
N ASP A 290 1.49 8.14 16.86
CA ASP A 290 2.66 8.78 17.48
C ASP A 290 3.90 8.68 16.58
N GLU A 291 4.25 7.49 16.08
CA GLU A 291 5.38 7.29 15.16
C GLU A 291 5.21 8.04 13.83
N TYR A 292 3.97 8.15 13.35
CA TYR A 292 3.68 8.87 12.12
C TYR A 292 3.93 10.36 12.27
N VAL A 293 3.45 10.95 13.37
CA VAL A 293 3.63 12.38 13.67
C VAL A 293 5.08 12.67 14.04
N GLU A 294 5.74 11.82 14.85
CA GLU A 294 7.14 11.99 15.26
C GLU A 294 8.08 12.13 14.05
N LYS A 295 7.81 11.42 12.95
CA LYS A 295 8.58 11.55 11.69
C LYS A 295 8.43 12.90 11.00
N GLN A 296 7.37 13.66 11.28
CA GLN A 296 7.10 14.98 10.72
C GLN A 296 7.63 16.12 11.62
N VAL A 297 8.02 15.83 12.87
CA VAL A 297 8.49 16.84 13.82
C VAL A 297 9.88 17.33 13.42
N GLU A 298 10.07 18.65 13.45
CA GLU A 298 11.37 19.26 13.19
C GLU A 298 12.44 18.88 14.22
N LYS A 299 13.69 18.86 13.77
CA LYS A 299 14.84 18.58 14.63
C LYS A 299 14.98 19.66 15.71
N GLY A 300 14.85 19.26 16.97
CA GLY A 300 15.04 20.13 18.13
C GLY A 300 13.80 20.35 18.97
N LEU A 301 12.63 19.92 18.49
CA LEU A 301 11.41 19.88 19.29
C LEU A 301 11.28 18.51 19.98
N TYR A 302 10.79 18.54 21.22
CA TYR A 302 10.47 17.34 21.96
C TYR A 302 9.03 16.92 21.63
N PHE A 303 8.88 15.69 21.14
CA PHE A 303 7.57 15.09 20.88
C PHE A 303 7.10 14.34 22.13
N GLU A 304 6.01 14.82 22.73
CA GLU A 304 5.30 14.11 23.80
C GLU A 304 4.36 13.07 23.17
N ARG A 305 4.41 11.83 23.66
CA ARG A 305 3.54 10.74 23.19
C ARG A 305 2.16 10.84 23.81
N ASN A 306 1.20 10.10 23.26
CA ASN A 306 -0.15 10.06 23.81
C ASN A 306 -0.19 9.53 25.26
N SER A 307 0.75 8.65 25.65
CA SER A 307 0.92 8.21 27.03
C SER A 307 1.27 9.36 27.97
N ASP A 308 2.20 10.21 27.57
CA ASP A 308 2.69 11.34 28.36
C ASP A 308 1.58 12.40 28.50
N HIS A 309 0.85 12.62 27.40
CA HIS A 309 -0.33 13.47 27.38
C HIS A 309 -1.40 12.99 28.38
N MET A 310 -1.72 11.69 28.37
CA MET A 310 -2.74 11.13 29.25
C MET A 310 -2.31 11.15 30.72
N GLU A 311 -1.03 10.86 31.01
CA GLU A 311 -0.47 11.02 32.36
C GLU A 311 -0.60 12.47 32.85
N TYR A 312 -0.27 13.43 31.99
CA TYR A 312 -0.40 14.85 32.34
C TYR A 312 -1.84 15.24 32.66
N VAL A 313 -2.81 14.87 31.81
CA VAL A 313 -4.23 15.20 32.00
C VAL A 313 -4.78 14.60 33.31
N LEU A 314 -4.34 13.39 33.68
CA LEU A 314 -4.83 12.71 34.89
C LEU A 314 -4.14 13.17 36.18
N THR A 315 -2.90 13.65 36.11
CA THR A 315 -2.08 14.02 37.28
C THR A 315 -1.92 15.52 37.49
N ALA A 316 -2.36 16.34 36.54
CA ALA A 316 -2.24 17.79 36.61
C ALA A 316 -2.88 18.36 37.89
N GLY A 317 -2.10 19.16 38.61
CA GLY A 317 -2.54 19.85 39.81
C GLY A 317 -3.32 21.14 39.53
N LYS A 318 -3.54 21.92 40.58
CA LYS A 318 -4.24 23.22 40.53
C LYS A 318 -3.33 24.42 40.26
N SER A 319 -2.07 24.21 39.91
CA SER A 319 -1.19 25.35 39.58
C SER A 319 -1.70 26.06 38.33
N GLU A 320 -1.58 27.39 38.29
CA GLU A 320 -2.07 28.21 37.18
C GLU A 320 -1.52 27.73 35.83
N ARG A 321 -0.22 27.49 35.73
CA ARG A 321 0.42 26.98 34.50
C ARG A 321 -0.15 25.62 34.06
N GLN A 322 -0.49 24.74 35.00
CA GLN A 322 -1.10 23.45 34.66
C GLN A 322 -2.52 23.61 34.13
N GLN A 323 -3.30 24.50 34.75
CA GLN A 323 -4.67 24.79 34.32
C GLN A 323 -4.69 25.46 32.94
N THR A 324 -3.80 26.41 32.66
CA THR A 324 -3.67 27.02 31.33
C THR A 324 -3.36 25.98 30.26
N ARG A 325 -2.47 25.02 30.55
CA ARG A 325 -2.17 23.93 29.60
C ARG A 325 -3.38 23.01 29.38
N LEU A 326 -4.14 22.67 30.42
CA LEU A 326 -5.36 21.86 30.28
C LEU A 326 -6.42 22.58 29.42
N GLN A 327 -6.65 23.87 29.66
CA GLN A 327 -7.55 24.68 28.84
C GLN A 327 -7.08 24.76 27.37
N GLY A 328 -5.77 24.88 27.17
CA GLY A 328 -5.18 24.84 25.83
C GLY A 328 -5.39 23.49 25.12
N ILE A 329 -5.31 22.38 25.85
CA ILE A 329 -5.60 21.03 25.33
C ILE A 329 -7.08 20.91 24.93
N GLU A 330 -7.98 21.37 25.80
CA GLU A 330 -9.43 21.34 25.57
C GLU A 330 -9.79 22.17 24.33
N TYR A 331 -9.29 23.41 24.24
CA TYR A 331 -9.52 24.29 23.10
C TYR A 331 -8.96 23.71 21.79
N LYS A 332 -7.71 23.22 21.78
CA LYS A 332 -7.10 22.64 20.58
C LYS A 332 -7.78 21.34 20.11
N SER A 333 -8.58 20.72 20.97
CA SER A 333 -9.36 19.52 20.65
C SER A 333 -10.80 19.84 20.20
N SER A 334 -11.19 21.12 20.17
CA SER A 334 -12.55 21.56 19.90
C SER A 334 -12.79 21.93 18.43
N MET A 335 -14.06 22.06 18.04
CA MET A 335 -14.43 22.47 16.67
C MET A 335 -14.14 23.96 16.43
N GLU A 336 -14.13 24.78 17.48
CA GLU A 336 -13.75 26.19 17.41
C GLU A 336 -12.31 26.34 16.93
N PHE A 337 -11.39 25.52 17.44
CA PHE A 337 -10.01 25.53 16.94
C PHE A 337 -9.90 25.00 15.50
N TYR A 338 -10.74 24.03 15.11
CA TYR A 338 -10.82 23.60 13.71
C TYR A 338 -11.25 24.76 12.78
N TYR A 339 -12.25 25.56 13.17
CA TYR A 339 -12.64 26.74 12.40
C TYR A 339 -11.54 27.81 12.36
N LEU A 340 -10.87 28.07 13.48
CA LEU A 340 -9.70 28.95 13.55
C LEU A 340 -8.61 28.53 12.56
N LEU A 341 -8.31 27.23 12.45
CA LEU A 341 -7.33 26.72 11.49
C LEU A 341 -7.75 26.97 10.03
N ASN A 342 -9.05 26.86 9.71
CA ASN A 342 -9.54 27.18 8.37
C ASN A 342 -9.42 28.69 8.08
N ASP A 343 -9.76 29.54 9.05
CA ASP A 343 -9.60 31.00 8.91
C ASP A 343 -8.12 31.37 8.75
N TYR A 344 -7.22 30.67 9.44
CA TYR A 344 -5.78 30.83 9.27
C TYR A 344 -5.30 30.42 7.88
N ILE A 345 -5.79 29.30 7.34
CA ILE A 345 -5.48 28.88 5.96
C ILE A 345 -5.95 29.94 4.96
N ASP A 346 -7.16 30.47 5.12
CA ASP A 346 -7.70 31.54 4.27
C ASP A 346 -6.91 32.84 4.37
N TYR A 347 -6.39 33.16 5.55
CA TYR A 347 -5.46 34.27 5.76
C TYR A 347 -4.15 34.03 5.00
N LEU A 348 -3.58 32.82 5.10
CA LEU A 348 -2.33 32.48 4.44
C LEU A 348 -2.45 32.55 2.92
N GLU A 349 -3.58 32.12 2.35
CA GLU A 349 -3.81 32.22 0.90
C GLU A 349 -3.81 33.67 0.38
N LYS A 350 -4.04 34.66 1.26
CA LYS A 350 -4.07 36.09 0.90
C LYS A 350 -2.78 36.83 1.23
N ASN A 351 -2.10 36.44 2.30
CA ASN A 351 -1.05 37.27 2.92
C ASN A 351 0.29 36.57 3.14
N ALA A 352 0.39 35.25 3.00
CA ALA A 352 1.59 34.52 3.46
C ALA A 352 2.82 34.65 2.55
N ILE A 353 2.66 35.06 1.30
CA ILE A 353 3.71 34.86 0.29
C ILE A 353 4.02 36.15 -0.45
N ASP A 354 5.20 36.69 -0.14
CA ASP A 354 5.81 37.77 -0.90
C ASP A 354 6.60 37.21 -2.08
N PHE A 355 6.15 37.55 -3.28
CA PHE A 355 6.79 37.13 -4.53
C PHE A 355 7.81 38.17 -5.03
N GLU A 356 8.98 37.68 -5.41
CA GLU A 356 10.07 38.46 -5.98
C GLU A 356 10.28 38.17 -7.47
N ASP A 357 11.00 39.06 -8.16
CA ASP A 357 11.43 38.83 -9.55
C ASP A 357 12.53 37.76 -9.58
N ILE A 358 12.45 36.83 -10.53
CA ILE A 358 13.50 35.84 -10.77
C ILE A 358 14.45 36.39 -11.82
N VAL A 359 15.65 36.78 -11.37
CA VAL A 359 16.65 37.45 -12.19
C VAL A 359 17.86 36.55 -12.41
N PHE A 360 18.36 36.51 -13.64
CA PHE A 360 19.65 35.91 -13.96
C PHE A 360 20.48 36.88 -14.80
N ARG A 361 21.65 37.28 -14.29
CA ARG A 361 22.56 38.23 -14.97
C ARG A 361 21.84 39.52 -15.39
N ASP A 362 21.15 40.13 -14.43
CA ASP A 362 20.40 41.39 -14.60
C ASP A 362 19.25 41.33 -15.62
N LYS A 363 18.87 40.13 -16.05
CA LYS A 363 17.68 39.89 -16.87
C LYS A 363 16.61 39.18 -16.05
N VAL A 364 15.43 39.79 -15.97
CA VAL A 364 14.25 39.15 -15.41
C VAL A 364 13.84 38.00 -16.32
N ILE A 365 13.86 36.77 -15.79
CA ILE A 365 13.37 35.57 -16.47
C ILE A 365 11.86 35.45 -16.25
N VAL A 366 11.43 35.64 -15.01
CA VAL A 366 10.02 35.59 -14.60
C VAL A 366 9.77 36.78 -13.67
N SER A 367 8.76 37.59 -13.97
CA SER A 367 8.42 38.75 -13.15
C SER A 367 7.52 38.37 -11.97
N LYS A 368 7.60 39.12 -10.87
CA LYS A 368 6.74 38.99 -9.70
C LYS A 368 5.26 39.09 -10.05
N GLN A 369 4.91 39.92 -11.04
CA GLN A 369 3.53 40.08 -11.51
C GLN A 369 3.03 38.81 -12.19
N GLU A 370 3.88 38.17 -12.99
CA GLU A 370 3.56 36.90 -13.61
C GLU A 370 3.39 35.79 -12.58
N ILE A 371 4.25 35.73 -11.55
CA ILE A 371 4.12 34.77 -10.45
C ILE A 371 2.82 35.02 -9.65
N LYS A 372 2.52 36.27 -9.31
CA LYS A 372 1.26 36.66 -8.65
C LYS A 372 0.05 36.25 -9.49
N ARG A 373 0.09 36.47 -10.80
CA ARG A 373 -0.99 36.06 -11.71
C ARG A 373 -1.20 34.55 -11.69
N MET A 374 -0.12 33.76 -11.75
CA MET A 374 -0.22 32.30 -11.65
C MET A 374 -0.84 31.86 -10.32
N PHE A 375 -0.50 32.55 -9.22
CA PHE A 375 -0.97 32.21 -7.88
C PHE A 375 -2.42 32.63 -7.60
N TYR A 376 -2.81 33.85 -7.97
CA TYR A 376 -4.12 34.42 -7.64
C TYR A 376 -5.18 34.20 -8.74
N GLU A 377 -4.78 33.91 -9.98
CA GLU A 377 -5.71 33.70 -11.10
C GLU A 377 -5.62 32.27 -11.65
N ASP A 378 -4.49 31.90 -12.27
CA ASP A 378 -4.40 30.67 -13.09
C ASP A 378 -4.60 29.38 -12.27
N TYR A 379 -4.08 29.36 -11.04
CA TYR A 379 -4.12 28.19 -10.15
C TYR A 379 -4.92 28.42 -8.87
N ALA A 380 -5.77 29.45 -8.82
CA ALA A 380 -6.51 29.85 -7.62
C ALA A 380 -7.43 28.75 -7.04
N THR A 381 -7.85 27.79 -7.85
CA THR A 381 -8.71 26.66 -7.44
C THR A 381 -7.95 25.51 -6.79
N MET A 382 -6.61 25.53 -6.83
CA MET A 382 -5.78 24.47 -6.24
C MET A 382 -5.48 24.77 -4.76
N PRO A 383 -5.38 23.74 -3.90
CA PRO A 383 -4.90 23.92 -2.52
C PRO A 383 -3.52 24.57 -2.47
N LEU A 384 -3.28 25.45 -1.48
CA LEU A 384 -2.08 26.28 -1.36
C LEU A 384 -0.75 25.57 -1.65
N ALA A 385 -0.45 24.48 -0.95
CA ALA A 385 0.81 23.73 -1.14
C ALA A 385 0.95 23.16 -2.57
N LYS A 386 -0.14 22.60 -3.13
CA LYS A 386 -0.15 22.09 -4.51
C LYS A 386 0.00 23.21 -5.54
N ARG A 387 -0.59 24.37 -5.25
CA ARG A 387 -0.51 25.58 -6.05
C ARG A 387 0.95 26.06 -6.17
N LEU A 388 1.65 26.14 -5.04
CA LEU A 388 3.07 26.54 -5.00
C LEU A 388 3.97 25.56 -5.74
N GLU A 389 3.77 24.27 -5.54
CA GLU A 389 4.52 23.23 -6.27
C GLU A 389 4.28 23.31 -7.79
N LYS A 390 3.04 23.62 -8.21
CA LYS A 390 2.72 23.82 -9.63
C LYS A 390 3.43 25.04 -10.22
N ILE A 391 3.46 26.15 -9.47
CA ILE A 391 4.17 27.38 -9.87
C ILE A 391 5.67 27.11 -9.95
N LYS A 392 6.24 26.42 -8.97
CA LYS A 392 7.65 25.99 -8.98
C LYS A 392 8.00 25.18 -10.22
N GLN A 393 7.17 24.20 -10.60
CA GLN A 393 7.33 23.44 -11.83
C GLN A 393 7.26 24.33 -13.09
N ARG A 394 6.33 25.29 -13.11
CA ARG A 394 6.17 26.23 -14.22
C ARG A 394 7.37 27.16 -14.37
N ILE A 395 7.87 27.72 -13.28
CA ILE A 395 9.07 28.56 -13.26
C ILE A 395 10.30 27.77 -13.72
N ASN A 396 10.47 26.53 -13.21
CA ASN A 396 11.54 25.65 -13.66
C ASN A 396 11.47 25.35 -15.17
N TYR A 397 10.28 25.30 -15.75
CA TYR A 397 10.11 25.21 -17.20
C TYR A 397 10.50 26.51 -17.92
N LEU A 398 10.08 27.68 -17.41
CA LEU A 398 10.39 29.00 -17.98
C LEU A 398 11.90 29.34 -17.95
N ILE A 399 12.66 28.74 -17.04
CA ILE A 399 14.12 28.94 -16.95
C ILE A 399 14.90 28.08 -17.97
N ARG A 400 14.32 27.00 -18.50
CA ARG A 400 15.01 26.09 -19.44
C ARG A 400 15.61 26.79 -20.67
N PRO A 401 14.94 27.74 -21.33
CA PRO A 401 15.52 28.47 -22.46
C PRO A 401 16.76 29.28 -22.07
N ALA A 402 16.70 30.02 -20.95
CA ALA A 402 17.83 30.80 -20.44
C ALA A 402 19.02 29.89 -20.10
N TRP A 403 18.75 28.74 -19.48
CA TRP A 403 19.75 27.70 -19.22
C TRP A 403 20.39 27.15 -20.50
N ALA A 404 19.57 26.79 -21.49
CA ALA A 404 20.03 26.21 -22.75
C ALA A 404 20.91 27.19 -23.54
N ASN A 405 20.50 28.46 -23.62
CA ASN A 405 21.26 29.52 -24.28
C ASN A 405 22.61 29.72 -23.58
N ARG A 406 22.62 29.82 -22.25
CA ARG A 406 23.85 29.99 -21.47
C ARG A 406 24.81 28.80 -21.61
N ARG A 407 24.27 27.58 -21.71
CA ARG A 407 25.08 26.38 -21.95
C ARG A 407 25.77 26.43 -23.29
N LEU A 408 25.07 26.83 -24.35
CA LEU A 408 25.64 26.95 -25.70
C LEU A 408 26.71 28.04 -25.75
N GLU A 409 26.53 29.16 -25.06
CA GLU A 409 27.56 30.20 -24.93
C GLU A 409 28.83 29.68 -24.26
N LEU A 410 28.69 29.01 -23.10
CA LEU A 410 29.83 28.42 -22.39
C LEU A 410 30.50 27.30 -23.20
N GLU A 411 29.73 26.48 -23.91
CA GLU A 411 30.26 25.43 -24.77
C GLU A 411 31.13 26.02 -25.90
N ARG A 412 30.70 27.14 -26.50
CA ARG A 412 31.51 27.88 -27.49
C ARG A 412 32.77 28.49 -26.89
N GLN A 413 32.67 29.09 -25.70
CA GLN A 413 33.81 29.71 -25.00
C GLN A 413 34.87 28.66 -24.58
N LEU A 414 34.43 27.52 -24.04
CA LEU A 414 35.31 26.44 -23.57
C LEU A 414 35.93 25.63 -24.71
N SER A 415 35.25 25.53 -25.86
CA SER A 415 35.79 24.85 -27.04
C SER A 415 37.04 25.56 -27.59
N ASN A 416 37.15 26.87 -27.37
CA ASN A 416 38.32 27.66 -27.77
C ASN A 416 39.48 27.58 -26.76
N HIS A 417 39.27 26.98 -25.58
CA HIS A 417 40.28 26.92 -24.52
C HIS A 417 41.06 25.60 -24.57
N PRO A 418 42.42 25.62 -24.61
CA PRO A 418 43.25 24.41 -24.76
C PRO A 418 42.98 23.32 -23.70
N GLN A 419 42.65 23.73 -22.48
CA GLN A 419 42.43 22.86 -21.32
C GLN A 419 41.13 22.03 -21.37
N TYR A 420 40.14 22.45 -22.16
CA TYR A 420 38.79 21.86 -22.15
C TYR A 420 38.39 21.26 -23.50
N LYS A 421 39.32 21.20 -24.45
CA LYS A 421 39.12 20.65 -25.79
C LYS A 421 38.71 19.17 -25.70
N GLY A 422 37.62 18.79 -26.39
CA GLY A 422 37.04 17.45 -26.33
C GLY A 422 36.13 17.16 -25.12
N ARG A 423 36.15 17.99 -24.06
CA ARG A 423 35.26 17.87 -22.87
C ARG A 423 34.38 19.11 -22.63
N ALA A 424 34.40 20.10 -23.53
CA ALA A 424 33.69 21.38 -23.40
C ALA A 424 32.18 21.23 -23.11
N ARG A 425 31.53 20.19 -23.66
CA ARG A 425 30.10 19.91 -23.42
C ARG A 425 29.79 19.45 -21.99
N ALA A 426 30.69 18.68 -21.36
CA ALA A 426 30.52 18.23 -19.99
C ALA A 426 30.78 19.39 -18.99
N TYR A 427 31.84 20.16 -19.20
CA TYR A 427 32.18 21.30 -18.33
C TYR A 427 31.20 22.47 -18.48
N SER A 428 30.69 22.75 -19.68
CA SER A 428 29.64 23.78 -19.86
C SER A 428 28.39 23.47 -19.04
N ARG A 429 27.93 22.21 -19.01
CA ARG A 429 26.80 21.80 -18.16
C ARG A 429 27.09 22.06 -16.68
N LEU A 430 28.29 21.69 -16.21
CA LEU A 430 28.68 21.85 -14.82
C LEU A 430 28.78 23.33 -14.41
N PHE A 431 29.30 24.19 -15.28
CA PHE A 431 29.41 25.62 -15.00
C PHE A 431 28.06 26.34 -15.06
N VAL A 432 27.18 26.05 -16.04
CA VAL A 432 25.81 26.58 -16.01
C VAL A 432 25.10 26.13 -14.73
N PHE A 433 25.28 24.89 -14.32
CA PHE A 433 24.68 24.37 -13.09
C PHE A 433 25.11 25.15 -11.85
N ARG A 434 26.40 25.52 -11.76
CA ARG A 434 26.90 26.37 -10.68
C ARG A 434 26.35 27.80 -10.77
N GLU A 435 26.33 28.40 -11.96
CA GLU A 435 25.81 29.78 -12.15
C GLU A 435 24.33 29.90 -11.76
N PHE A 436 23.49 28.91 -12.08
CA PHE A 436 22.07 28.88 -11.74
C PHE A 436 21.77 28.35 -10.34
N LYS A 437 22.78 28.10 -9.51
CA LYS A 437 22.56 27.63 -8.13
C LYS A 437 21.77 28.67 -7.32
N ALA A 438 22.15 29.94 -7.39
CA ALA A 438 21.48 31.04 -6.68
C ALA A 438 20.02 31.20 -7.11
N VAL A 439 19.74 31.16 -8.41
CA VAL A 439 18.37 31.23 -8.96
C VAL A 439 17.51 30.08 -8.45
N ARG A 440 18.04 28.85 -8.44
CA ARG A 440 17.31 27.69 -7.95
C ARG A 440 17.08 27.74 -6.43
N GLN A 441 18.04 28.26 -5.68
CA GLN A 441 17.89 28.46 -4.25
C GLN A 441 16.82 29.52 -3.94
N GLN A 442 16.82 30.65 -4.66
CA GLN A 442 15.77 31.68 -4.54
C GLN A 442 14.37 31.09 -4.81
N ILE A 443 14.23 30.26 -5.85
CA ILE A 443 12.96 29.61 -6.18
C ILE A 443 12.52 28.65 -5.08
N GLU A 444 13.47 27.90 -4.53
CA GLU A 444 13.19 26.95 -3.45
C GLU A 444 12.75 27.70 -2.20
N GLU A 445 13.50 28.71 -1.75
CA GLU A 445 13.21 29.49 -0.54
C GLU A 445 11.88 30.25 -0.67
N MET A 446 11.58 30.83 -1.83
CA MET A 446 10.35 31.60 -2.05
C MET A 446 9.09 30.72 -2.14
N LEU A 447 9.21 29.48 -2.63
CA LEU A 447 8.06 28.60 -2.88
C LEU A 447 8.01 27.36 -1.98
N GLN A 448 8.95 27.25 -1.02
CA GLN A 448 8.92 26.22 0.00
C GLN A 448 7.74 26.47 0.93
N PHE A 449 6.92 25.44 1.12
CA PHE A 449 5.79 25.49 2.03
C PHE A 449 5.97 24.37 3.06
N ASP A 450 6.50 24.73 4.22
CA ASP A 450 6.59 23.82 5.36
C ASP A 450 5.32 23.95 6.21
N THR A 451 4.45 22.94 6.11
CA THR A 451 3.16 22.94 6.83
C THR A 451 3.37 22.97 8.35
N PHE A 452 4.44 22.35 8.84
CA PHE A 452 4.70 22.27 10.27
C PHE A 452 5.19 23.62 10.80
N GLN A 453 6.14 24.26 10.12
CA GLN A 453 6.60 25.61 10.48
C GLN A 453 5.47 26.64 10.38
N VAL A 454 4.64 26.56 9.33
CA VAL A 454 3.45 27.43 9.19
C VAL A 454 2.49 27.25 10.36
N PHE A 455 2.28 26.02 10.83
CA PHE A 455 1.47 25.79 12.03
C PHE A 455 2.09 26.39 13.30
N LEU A 456 3.42 26.34 13.45
CA LEU A 456 4.10 26.98 14.58
C LEU A 456 3.97 28.50 14.54
N ASN A 457 4.06 29.10 13.36
CA ASN A 457 3.92 30.55 13.17
C ASN A 457 2.56 31.10 13.63
N LEU A 458 1.50 30.26 13.67
CA LEU A 458 0.22 30.64 14.27
C LEU A 458 0.38 31.08 15.74
N PHE A 459 1.29 30.45 16.48
CA PHE A 459 1.52 30.67 17.89
C PHE A 459 2.72 31.58 18.20
N ASP A 460 3.57 31.86 17.21
CA ASP A 460 4.74 32.72 17.40
C ASP A 460 4.36 34.21 17.34
N GLY A 461 4.55 34.89 18.49
CA GLY A 461 4.96 36.29 18.65
C GLY A 461 4.11 37.45 18.10
N GLU A 462 3.43 37.32 16.97
CA GLU A 462 2.75 38.44 16.27
C GLU A 462 1.28 38.63 16.67
N GLY A 463 0.81 37.92 17.71
CA GLY A 463 -0.59 37.99 18.15
C GLY A 463 -1.58 37.47 17.09
N MET A 464 -1.10 36.72 16.09
CA MET A 464 -1.93 36.21 14.99
C MET A 464 -3.02 35.26 15.48
N PHE A 465 -2.68 34.39 16.43
CA PHE A 465 -3.66 33.57 17.13
C PHE A 465 -4.74 34.43 17.81
N GLU A 466 -4.36 35.52 18.47
CA GLU A 466 -5.30 36.41 19.17
C GLU A 466 -6.20 37.16 18.19
N GLN A 467 -5.65 37.63 17.06
CA GLN A 467 -6.40 38.31 16.01
C GLN A 467 -7.44 37.41 15.33
N LEU A 468 -7.13 36.13 15.16
CA LEU A 468 -8.04 35.15 14.55
C LEU A 468 -9.03 34.56 15.56
N ALA A 469 -8.63 34.41 16.83
CA ALA A 469 -9.47 33.82 17.87
C ALA A 469 -10.57 34.76 18.39
N GLY A 470 -10.45 36.07 18.13
CA GLY A 470 -11.45 37.09 18.49
C GLY A 470 -11.24 37.66 19.88
#